data_AF-A0A430S2P1-F1
#
_entry.id   AF-A0A430S2P1-F1
#
_cell.length_a   1.000
_cell.length_b   1.000
_cell.length_c   1.000
_cell.angle_alpha   90.00
_cell.angle_beta   90.00
_cell.angle_gamma   90.00
#
_symmetry.space_group_name_H-M   'P 1'
#
loop_
_entity.id
_entity.type
_entity.pdbx_description
1 polymer ?
#
loop_
_entity_poly.entity_id
_entity_poly.type
_entity_poly.pdbx_seq_one_letter_code
_entity_poly.pdbx_strand_id
1 'polypeptide(L)' 'MVFYLTTGKTAFGSKRVSDKQVLYHALNTGVVFVHPDAIRDGTVHPNDFPAGVELVLTDTPPPDALILAPAPKGWVVK' A
#
# COMPACT_ATOMS: atom_id res chain seq x y z
N MET A 1 -0.88 7.64 -11.00
CA MET A 1 -1.61 6.62 -10.23
C MET A 1 -1.21 6.81 -8.78
N VAL A 2 -2.05 6.50 -7.79
CA VAL A 2 -1.70 6.62 -6.36
C VAL A 2 -1.97 5.27 -5.71
N PHE A 3 -1.17 4.85 -4.75
CA PHE A 3 -1.40 3.59 -4.03
C PHE A 3 -1.98 3.86 -2.66
N TYR A 4 -3.02 3.10 -2.32
CA TYR A 4 -3.63 3.06 -1.01
C TYR A 4 -3.51 1.66 -0.43
N LEU A 5 -2.63 1.49 0.57
CA LEU A 5 -2.39 0.21 1.23
C LEU A 5 -3.38 0.03 2.38
N THR A 6 -4.14 -1.05 2.32
CA THR A 6 -5.16 -1.37 3.32
C THR A 6 -4.76 -2.54 4.19
N THR A 7 -5.39 -2.64 5.35
CA THR A 7 -5.40 -3.86 6.16
C THR A 7 -6.39 -4.88 5.57
N GLY A 8 -6.27 -6.14 5.98
CA GLY A 8 -7.35 -7.11 5.82
C GLY A 8 -6.85 -8.54 5.80
N LYS A 9 -7.78 -9.48 5.59
CA LYS A 9 -7.41 -10.86 5.33
C LYS A 9 -6.64 -10.93 4.01
N THR A 10 -5.56 -11.70 4.04
CA THR A 10 -4.77 -12.05 2.86
C THR A 10 -5.69 -12.47 1.72
N ALA A 11 -5.71 -11.70 0.64
CA ALA A 11 -6.60 -11.92 -0.48
C ALA A 11 -5.89 -12.70 -1.61
N PHE A 12 -6.63 -13.64 -2.22
CA PHE A 12 -6.09 -14.61 -3.19
C PHE A 12 -6.61 -14.45 -4.63
N GLY A 13 -7.29 -13.34 -4.94
CA GLY A 13 -7.82 -13.04 -6.29
C GLY A 13 -7.28 -11.73 -6.90
N SER A 14 -7.67 -11.44 -8.15
CA SER A 14 -7.45 -10.19 -8.93
C SER A 14 -6.02 -9.92 -9.45
N LYS A 15 -5.83 -8.72 -10.03
CA LYS A 15 -4.55 -8.20 -10.55
C LYS A 15 -3.58 -8.03 -9.38
N ARG A 16 -2.44 -8.70 -9.45
CA ARG A 16 -1.37 -8.60 -8.46
C ARG A 16 -0.47 -7.40 -8.72
N VAL A 17 -0.05 -6.77 -7.63
CA VAL A 17 1.00 -5.76 -7.58
C VAL A 17 2.07 -6.26 -6.63
N SER A 18 3.28 -6.48 -7.12
CA SER A 18 4.40 -6.92 -6.27
C SER A 18 4.86 -5.78 -5.35
N ASP A 19 5.49 -6.11 -4.22
CA ASP A 19 6.10 -5.10 -3.34
C ASP A 19 7.09 -4.20 -4.10
N LYS A 20 7.85 -4.78 -5.04
CA LYS A 20 8.75 -4.01 -5.91
C LYS A 20 8.03 -2.95 -6.73
N GLN A 21 6.83 -3.24 -7.23
CA GLN A 21 6.03 -2.27 -7.97
C GLN A 21 5.47 -1.19 -7.05
N VAL A 22 5.05 -1.55 -5.83
CA VAL A 22 4.64 -0.59 -4.80
C VAL A 22 5.79 0.36 -4.47
N LEU A 23 6.98 -0.18 -4.17
CA LEU A 23 8.16 0.60 -3.83
C LEU A 23 8.65 1.47 -4.98
N TYR A 24 8.71 0.94 -6.20
CA TYR A 24 9.10 1.71 -7.39
C TYR A 24 8.17 2.90 -7.61
N HIS A 25 6.86 2.66 -7.46
CA HIS A 25 5.88 3.73 -7.59
C HIS A 25 5.99 4.74 -6.46
N ALA A 26 6.12 4.28 -5.21
CA ALA A 26 6.31 5.11 -4.03
C ALA A 26 7.50 6.07 -4.18
N LEU A 27 8.62 5.57 -4.70
CA LEU A 27 9.80 6.38 -5.02
C LEU A 27 9.54 7.45 -6.09
N ASN A 28 8.75 7.12 -7.11
CA ASN A 28 8.44 8.05 -8.19
C ASN A 28 7.45 9.13 -7.77
N THR A 29 6.49 8.82 -6.89
CA THR A 29 5.49 9.79 -6.40
C THR A 29 5.93 10.52 -5.15
N GLY A 30 6.90 9.98 -4.41
CA GLY A 30 7.32 10.49 -3.10
C GLY A 30 6.29 10.28 -2.00
N VAL A 31 5.17 9.61 -2.29
CA VAL A 31 4.04 9.45 -1.36
C VAL A 31 3.34 8.11 -1.53
N VAL A 32 2.92 7.51 -0.42
CA VAL A 32 2.05 6.34 -0.34
C VAL A 32 0.97 6.59 0.70
N PHE A 33 -0.28 6.31 0.36
CA PHE A 33 -1.38 6.41 1.32
C PHE A 33 -1.59 5.06 1.99
N VAL A 34 -1.79 5.08 3.30
CA VAL A 34 -1.93 3.85 4.10
C VAL A 34 -3.10 4.00 5.06
N HIS A 35 -3.93 2.96 5.15
CA HIS A 35 -4.98 2.91 6.17
C HIS A 35 -4.32 2.80 7.56
N PRO A 36 -4.71 3.59 8.57
CA PRO A 36 -4.08 3.56 9.89
C PRO A 36 -4.02 2.17 10.52
N ASP A 37 -5.08 1.38 10.35
CA ASP A 37 -5.10 -0.01 10.83
C ASP A 37 -4.05 -0.93 10.21
N ALA A 38 -3.59 -0.67 8.98
CA ALA A 38 -2.52 -1.45 8.34
C ALA A 38 -1.16 -1.23 9.00
N ILE A 39 -0.95 -0.07 9.64
CA ILE A 39 0.22 0.17 10.49
C ILE A 39 0.03 -0.52 11.85
N ARG A 40 -1.19 -0.42 12.43
CA ARG A 40 -1.49 -0.95 13.77
C ARG A 40 -1.37 -2.47 13.85
N ASP A 41 -1.79 -3.19 12.81
CA ASP A 41 -1.71 -4.66 12.76
C ASP A 41 -0.40 -5.19 12.19
N GLY A 42 0.50 -4.30 11.75
CA GLY A 42 1.80 -4.65 11.18
C GLY A 42 1.76 -5.12 9.73
N THR A 43 0.64 -4.98 9.02
CA THR A 43 0.54 -5.27 7.58
C THR A 43 1.51 -4.41 6.75
N VAL A 44 1.66 -3.15 7.15
CA VAL A 44 2.59 -2.20 6.56
C VAL A 44 3.53 -1.69 7.65
N HIS A 45 4.84 -1.75 7.41
CA HIS A 45 5.81 -1.15 8.31
C HIS A 45 6.42 0.11 7.66
N PRO A 46 6.53 1.26 8.36
CA PRO A 46 7.14 2.47 7.79
C PRO A 46 8.56 2.25 7.25
N ASN A 47 9.33 1.37 7.91
CA ASN A 47 10.68 1.01 7.47
C ASN A 47 10.74 0.17 6.17
N ASP A 48 9.60 -0.30 5.65
CA ASP A 48 9.57 -1.02 4.37
C ASP A 48 9.80 -0.06 3.19
N PHE A 49 9.61 1.25 3.41
CA PHE A 49 9.75 2.27 2.38
C PHE A 49 11.11 2.97 2.46
N PRO A 50 11.72 3.28 1.31
CA PRO A 50 12.99 3.99 1.25
C PRO A 50 12.84 5.43 1.73
N ALA A 51 13.97 6.02 2.15
CA ALA A 51 14.03 7.43 2.50
C ALA A 51 13.55 8.32 1.34
N GLY A 52 12.78 9.36 1.67
CA GLY A 52 12.18 10.27 0.69
C GLY A 52 10.77 9.88 0.25
N VAL A 53 10.23 8.76 0.73
CA VAL A 53 8.80 8.42 0.60
C VAL A 53 8.07 8.86 1.86
N GLU A 54 7.03 9.68 1.70
CA GLU A 54 6.11 10.04 2.75
C GLU A 54 4.97 9.01 2.85
N LEU A 55 4.71 8.50 4.06
CA LEU A 55 3.52 7.68 4.33
C LEU A 55 2.42 8.58 4.87
N VAL A 56 1.35 8.76 4.09
CA VAL A 56 0.17 9.53 4.49
C VAL A 56 -0.88 8.58 5.06
N LEU A 57 -1.14 8.70 6.36
CA LEU A 57 -2.15 7.90 7.04
C LEU A 57 -3.53 8.54 6.87
N THR A 58 -4.48 7.80 6.29
CA THR A 58 -5.86 8.26 6.10
C THR A 58 -6.81 7.07 6.11
N ASP A 59 -7.97 7.20 6.74
CA ASP A 59 -9.02 6.17 6.72
C ASP A 59 -9.71 6.09 5.35
N THR A 60 -9.68 7.20 4.60
CA THR A 60 -10.35 7.32 3.29
C THR A 60 -9.32 7.36 2.17
N PRO A 61 -9.39 6.45 1.16
CA PRO A 61 -8.52 6.50 0.00
C PRO A 61 -8.75 7.76 -0.83
N PRO A 62 -7.69 8.34 -1.42
CA PRO A 62 -7.85 9.37 -2.45
C PRO A 62 -8.71 8.88 -3.63
N PRO A 63 -9.44 9.78 -4.33
CA PRO A 63 -10.34 9.40 -5.43
C PRO A 63 -9.68 8.58 -6.54
N ASP A 64 -8.41 8.85 -6.84
CA ASP A 64 -7.64 8.19 -7.91
C ASP A 64 -6.70 7.10 -7.40
N ALA A 65 -6.87 6.66 -6.15
CA ALA A 65 -6.01 5.66 -5.55
C ALA A 65 -6.43 4.25 -5.95
N LEU A 66 -5.43 3.46 -6.36
CA LEU A 66 -5.56 2.02 -6.49
C LEU A 66 -5.51 1.40 -5.09
N ILE A 67 -6.60 0.77 -4.69
CA ILE A 67 -6.74 0.15 -3.37
C ILE A 67 -6.05 -1.21 -3.41
N LEU A 68 -5.09 -1.39 -2.51
CA LEU A 68 -4.27 -2.59 -2.41
C LEU A 68 -4.53 -3.29 -1.07
N ALA A 69 -4.86 -4.57 -1.14
CA ALA A 69 -5.00 -5.45 0.02
C ALA A 69 -3.80 -6.40 0.12
N PRO A 70 -3.41 -6.83 1.33
CA PRO A 70 -2.26 -7.70 1.52
C PRO A 70 -2.49 -9.07 0.86
N ALA A 71 -1.42 -9.62 0.29
CA ALA A 71 -1.39 -10.94 -0.32
C ALA A 71 -0.11 -11.69 0.12
N PRO A 72 -0.01 -13.02 -0.04
CA PRO A 72 1.16 -13.77 0.44
C PRO A 72 2.47 -13.39 -0.27
N LYS A 73 2.38 -12.70 -1.42
CA LYS A 73 3.49 -12.24 -2.25
C LYS A 73 3.12 -10.88 -2.86
N GLY A 74 3.18 -9.84 -2.04
CA GLY A 74 2.83 -8.47 -2.40
C GLY A 74 1.36 -8.15 -2.14
N TRP A 75 0.70 -7.61 -3.15
CA TRP A 75 -0.60 -6.95 -3.02
C TRP A 75 -1.55 -7.38 -4.11
N VAL A 76 -2.84 -7.26 -3.83
CA VAL A 76 -3.91 -7.46 -4.82
C VAL A 76 -4.80 -6.22 -4.88
N VAL A 77 -5.23 -5.88 -6.09
CA VAL A 77 -6.15 -4.76 -6.32
C VAL A 77 -7.54 -5.14 -5.82
N LYS A 78 -8.10 -4.35 -4.91
CA LYS A 78 -9.44 -4.54 -4.37
C LYS A 78 -10.49 -3.84 -5.25
#